data_AF-A0A257CTL3-F1
#
_entry.id   AF-A0A257CTL3-F1
#
_cell.length_a   1.000
_cell.length_b   1.000
_cell.length_c   1.000
_cell.angle_alpha   90.00
_cell.angle_beta   90.00
_cell.angle_gamma   90.00
#
_symmetry.space_group_name_H-M   'P 1'
#
loop_
_entity.id
_entity.type
_entity.pdbx_description
1 polymer ?
#
loop_
_entity_poly.entity_id
_entity_poly.type
_entity_poly.pdbx_seq_one_letter_code
_entity_poly.pdbx_strand_id
1 'polypeptide(L)'
;MHINDTPTPLQTAVQQGGISKPFVLCANFYSRARTLFKAGQRILSAISIAVLGISMSACSKTITWKEEVLLHDGTRMMVSRSQTHSGAGEIGQGQPITAISITFTPTKADRPITWELGESTIRAGQVDLDLLGLDIVQGTPYIVTSPVGCLVYGQLGKPNPPYLFFKYVGQQWHQIPLQEFPAEIAKPNVRISIYSIEEIKRIEEQWGFVTAASTQLDNLGLQQAELKFIHRKPIVPTGRSASLVDCPIPTGPDGLPIPAGSKGDKQ
;
A
#
# COMPACT_ATOMS: atom_id res chain seq x y z
N MET A 1 -54.91 4.36 21.11
CA MET A 1 -56.33 4.71 20.88
C MET A 1 -56.36 5.62 19.67
N HIS A 2 -56.63 5.07 18.49
CA HIS A 2 -56.73 5.85 17.25
C HIS A 2 -58.18 6.31 17.08
N ILE A 3 -58.39 7.61 16.91
CA ILE A 3 -59.67 8.17 16.46
C ILE A 3 -59.32 9.16 15.34
N ASN A 4 -59.90 8.94 14.16
CA ASN A 4 -59.85 9.88 13.04
C ASN A 4 -60.68 11.13 13.40
N ASP A 5 -60.49 12.24 12.68
CA ASP A 5 -61.63 12.92 12.04
C ASP A 5 -61.15 14.08 11.15
N THR A 6 -61.33 13.90 9.84
CA THR A 6 -61.62 15.02 8.92
C THR A 6 -63.07 15.47 9.13
N PRO A 7 -63.37 16.77 8.96
CA PRO A 7 -64.17 17.09 7.78
C PRO A 7 -63.82 18.39 7.04
N THR A 8 -63.90 18.28 5.71
CA THR A 8 -64.54 19.14 4.68
C THR A 8 -65.69 20.07 5.15
N PRO A 9 -66.36 20.90 4.29
CA PRO A 9 -66.14 21.24 2.85
C PRO A 9 -66.39 22.76 2.51
N LEU A 10 -66.69 23.04 1.21
CA LEU A 10 -67.48 24.17 0.66
C LEU A 10 -66.69 25.47 0.33
N GLN A 11 -66.98 26.24 -0.74
CA GLN A 11 -68.09 26.15 -1.73
C GLN A 11 -67.87 26.96 -3.03
N THR A 12 -68.33 26.44 -4.19
CA THR A 12 -68.82 27.17 -5.41
C THR A 12 -67.88 28.22 -6.08
N ALA A 13 -68.03 28.73 -7.31
CA ALA A 13 -69.09 28.83 -8.34
C ALA A 13 -68.41 29.11 -9.73
N VAL A 14 -69.02 29.19 -10.95
CA VAL A 14 -70.32 28.78 -11.52
C VAL A 14 -70.27 28.86 -13.07
N GLN A 15 -70.71 27.82 -13.81
CA GLN A 15 -71.37 27.86 -15.16
C GLN A 15 -70.61 28.38 -16.42
N GLN A 16 -71.02 28.13 -17.69
CA GLN A 16 -72.14 27.37 -18.31
C GLN A 16 -71.86 26.95 -19.78
N GLY A 17 -72.47 25.84 -20.26
CA GLY A 17 -72.91 25.58 -21.66
C GLY A 17 -71.88 25.41 -22.80
N GLY A 18 -72.06 24.55 -23.82
CA GLY A 18 -73.05 23.50 -24.08
C GLY A 18 -73.03 22.99 -25.54
N ILE A 19 -73.54 21.75 -25.79
CA ILE A 19 -74.00 21.20 -27.11
C ILE A 19 -72.88 20.91 -28.17
N SER A 20 -72.77 19.76 -28.87
CA SER A 20 -73.36 18.40 -28.76
C SER A 20 -72.61 17.36 -29.62
N LYS A 21 -72.44 16.12 -29.09
CA LYS A 21 -72.54 14.76 -29.69
C LYS A 21 -72.10 14.47 -31.18
N PRO A 22 -71.87 13.18 -31.55
CA PRO A 22 -71.01 12.15 -30.93
C PRO A 22 -70.21 11.36 -31.99
N PHE A 23 -69.19 10.54 -31.64
CA PHE A 23 -68.93 9.24 -32.32
C PHE A 23 -67.87 8.40 -31.56
N VAL A 24 -68.28 7.20 -31.12
CA VAL A 24 -67.49 5.96 -30.97
C VAL A 24 -66.19 5.96 -30.11
N LEU A 25 -66.39 5.56 -28.85
CA LEU A 25 -65.60 4.60 -28.02
C LEU A 25 -64.68 3.64 -28.82
N CYS A 26 -63.51 3.18 -28.36
CA CYS A 26 -62.75 3.39 -27.12
C CYS A 26 -61.27 2.93 -27.32
N ALA A 27 -60.47 2.87 -26.24
CA ALA A 27 -59.16 2.21 -26.17
C ALA A 27 -57.95 2.87 -26.86
N ASN A 28 -57.78 4.20 -26.71
CA ASN A 28 -56.48 4.87 -26.89
C ASN A 28 -56.06 5.72 -25.67
N PHE A 29 -56.40 5.26 -24.46
CA PHE A 29 -56.12 5.96 -23.20
C PHE A 29 -55.46 5.11 -22.11
N TYR A 30 -54.67 4.10 -22.51
CA TYR A 30 -53.85 3.29 -21.58
C TYR A 30 -52.33 3.57 -21.69
N SER A 31 -51.92 4.55 -22.49
CA SER A 31 -50.52 4.85 -22.82
C SER A 31 -49.86 5.95 -21.97
N ARG A 32 -50.60 6.68 -21.12
CA ARG A 32 -50.04 7.75 -20.27
C ARG A 32 -49.99 7.44 -18.77
N ALA A 33 -50.86 6.57 -18.24
CA ALA A 33 -50.78 6.11 -16.85
C ALA A 33 -49.61 5.13 -16.58
N ARG A 34 -49.21 4.34 -17.59
CA ARG A 34 -48.04 3.43 -17.49
C ARG A 34 -46.69 4.16 -17.50
N THR A 35 -46.64 5.41 -17.95
CA THR A 35 -45.39 6.18 -18.10
C THR A 35 -44.92 6.77 -16.77
N LEU A 36 -45.84 7.18 -15.90
CA LEU A 36 -45.51 7.71 -14.56
C LEU A 36 -45.09 6.60 -13.58
N PHE A 37 -45.73 5.43 -13.62
CA PHE A 37 -45.32 4.30 -12.78
C PHE A 37 -43.94 3.72 -13.19
N LYS A 38 -43.62 3.72 -14.49
CA LYS A 38 -42.29 3.31 -14.97
C LYS A 38 -41.20 4.38 -14.77
N ALA A 39 -41.56 5.65 -14.65
CA ALA A 39 -40.62 6.72 -14.30
C ALA A 39 -40.18 6.62 -12.83
N GLY A 40 -41.13 6.47 -11.89
CA GLY A 40 -40.82 6.33 -10.46
C GLY A 40 -39.94 5.10 -10.14
N GLN A 41 -40.25 3.95 -10.76
CA GLN A 41 -39.48 2.73 -10.53
C GLN A 41 -38.06 2.80 -11.14
N ARG A 42 -37.85 3.51 -12.24
CA ARG A 42 -36.52 3.73 -12.82
C ARG A 42 -35.67 4.70 -12.02
N ILE A 43 -36.26 5.73 -11.43
CA ILE A 43 -35.54 6.68 -10.56
C ILE A 43 -35.08 5.98 -9.28
N LEU A 44 -35.94 5.18 -8.64
CA LEU A 44 -35.56 4.37 -7.47
C LEU A 44 -34.44 3.36 -7.79
N SER A 45 -34.52 2.63 -8.90
CA SER A 45 -33.45 1.70 -9.30
C SER A 45 -32.12 2.40 -9.65
N ALA A 46 -32.17 3.58 -10.29
CA ALA A 46 -30.96 4.34 -10.61
C ALA A 46 -30.26 4.90 -9.35
N ILE A 47 -31.04 5.35 -8.36
CA ILE A 47 -30.50 5.80 -7.07
C ILE A 47 -29.82 4.65 -6.32
N SER A 48 -30.41 3.45 -6.27
CA SER A 48 -29.78 2.29 -5.64
C SER A 48 -28.46 1.86 -6.31
N ILE A 49 -28.36 1.96 -7.64
CA ILE A 49 -27.11 1.65 -8.36
C ILE A 49 -26.05 2.74 -8.15
N ALA A 50 -26.45 4.02 -8.08
CA ALA A 50 -25.53 5.13 -7.78
C ALA A 50 -24.98 5.07 -6.35
N VAL A 51 -25.80 4.69 -5.36
CA VAL A 51 -25.37 4.56 -3.95
C VAL A 51 -24.43 3.36 -3.74
N LEU A 52 -24.58 2.28 -4.52
CA LEU A 52 -23.63 1.15 -4.51
C LEU A 52 -22.31 1.46 -5.24
N GLY A 53 -22.27 2.49 -6.09
CA GLY A 53 -21.11 2.82 -6.94
C GLY A 53 -20.00 3.66 -6.27
N ILE A 54 -20.20 4.16 -5.05
CA ILE A 54 -19.32 5.19 -4.45
C ILE A 54 -18.29 4.62 -3.45
N SER A 55 -18.48 3.40 -2.95
CA SER A 55 -17.74 2.90 -1.76
C SER A 55 -16.81 1.71 -2.03
N MET A 56 -16.09 1.71 -3.15
CA MET A 56 -14.87 0.90 -3.33
C MET A 56 -13.59 1.76 -3.33
N SER A 57 -13.56 2.75 -2.45
CA SER A 57 -12.30 3.38 -2.02
C SER A 57 -11.48 2.34 -1.26
N ALA A 58 -10.44 1.79 -1.88
CA ALA A 58 -9.46 0.97 -1.18
C ALA A 58 -8.76 1.86 -0.14
N CYS A 59 -9.10 1.69 1.14
CA CYS A 59 -8.47 2.44 2.22
C CYS A 59 -6.97 2.12 2.25
N SER A 60 -6.15 3.14 1.98
CA SER A 60 -4.73 3.11 2.32
C SER A 60 -4.55 3.47 3.79
N LYS A 61 -3.56 2.85 4.43
CA LYS A 61 -3.16 3.12 5.82
C LYS A 61 -1.69 3.51 5.83
N THR A 62 -1.43 4.80 5.97
CA THR A 62 -0.07 5.32 6.18
C THR A 62 0.24 5.37 7.66
N ILE A 63 1.42 4.87 8.03
CA ILE A 63 2.00 4.99 9.37
C ILE A 63 3.30 5.77 9.23
N THR A 64 3.54 6.71 10.12
CA THR A 64 4.78 7.48 10.19
C THR A 64 5.27 7.45 11.61
N TRP A 65 6.57 7.23 11.82
CA TRP A 65 7.19 7.21 13.13
C TRP A 65 8.61 7.74 13.10
N LYS A 66 9.16 7.99 14.29
CA LYS A 66 10.57 8.35 14.48
C LYS A 66 11.38 7.19 15.00
N GLU A 67 12.62 7.08 14.55
CA GLU A 67 13.56 6.04 14.92
C GLU A 67 14.96 6.64 15.12
N GLU A 68 15.60 6.31 16.24
CA GLU A 68 17.01 6.59 16.51
C GLU A 68 17.86 5.47 15.90
N VAL A 69 18.72 5.83 14.94
CA VAL A 69 19.60 4.91 14.23
C VAL A 69 21.03 5.10 14.73
N LEU A 70 21.68 4.00 15.11
CA LEU A 70 23.10 3.97 15.46
C LEU A 70 23.93 3.71 14.19
N LEU A 71 24.83 4.62 13.86
CA LEU A 71 25.71 4.55 12.69
C LEU A 71 26.97 3.72 12.98
N HIS A 72 27.67 3.28 11.92
CA HIS A 72 28.90 2.49 12.03
C HIS A 72 30.02 3.16 12.85
N ASP A 73 30.05 4.49 12.91
CA ASP A 73 31.01 5.29 13.69
C ASP A 73 30.61 5.49 15.15
N GLY A 74 29.48 4.92 15.58
CA GLY A 74 28.92 5.05 16.92
C GLY A 74 28.12 6.33 17.17
N THR A 75 28.01 7.23 16.20
CA THR A 75 27.11 8.37 16.27
C THR A 75 25.64 7.93 16.11
N ARG A 76 24.72 8.80 16.53
CA ARG A 76 23.27 8.53 16.46
C ARG A 76 22.58 9.59 15.62
N MET A 77 21.59 9.16 14.86
CA MET A 77 20.78 10.03 13.99
C MET A 77 19.30 9.76 14.21
N MET A 78 18.49 10.82 14.27
CA MET A 78 17.03 10.71 14.28
C MET A 78 16.52 10.61 12.84
N VAL A 79 15.69 9.62 12.57
CA VAL A 79 15.14 9.31 11.25
C VAL A 79 13.63 9.29 11.35
N SER A 80 12.96 9.99 10.44
CA SER A 80 11.51 9.86 10.25
C SER A 80 11.28 8.81 9.17
N ARG A 81 10.50 7.77 9.47
CA ARG A 81 10.12 6.72 8.52
C ARG A 81 8.62 6.77 8.30
N SER A 82 8.18 6.42 7.10
CA SER A 82 6.77 6.28 6.75
C SER A 82 6.58 5.06 5.85
N GLN A 83 5.49 4.33 6.07
CA GLN A 83 5.05 3.21 5.24
C GLN A 83 3.56 3.36 4.96
N THR A 84 3.16 3.21 3.70
CA THR A 84 1.76 3.14 3.28
C THR A 84 1.44 1.72 2.89
N HIS A 85 0.40 1.16 3.49
CA HIS A 85 -0.21 -0.09 3.06
C HIS A 85 -1.48 0.21 2.27
N SER A 86 -1.69 -0.43 1.12
CA SER A 86 -2.92 -0.29 0.32
C SER A 86 -3.20 -1.55 -0.50
N GLY A 87 -4.28 -1.54 -1.29
CA GLY A 87 -4.68 -2.69 -2.11
C GLY A 87 -5.31 -3.84 -1.30
N ALA A 88 -5.45 -4.99 -1.95
CA ALA A 88 -5.96 -6.21 -1.34
C ALA A 88 -4.82 -7.00 -0.69
N GLY A 89 -4.93 -7.27 0.61
CA GLY A 89 -4.12 -8.29 1.27
C GLY A 89 -4.67 -9.70 0.99
N GLU A 90 -3.82 -10.72 1.11
CA GLU A 90 -4.27 -12.12 1.07
C GLU A 90 -5.07 -12.46 2.34
N ILE A 91 -5.95 -13.47 2.29
CA ILE A 91 -6.75 -13.86 3.45
C ILE A 91 -5.81 -14.39 4.55
N GLY A 92 -5.73 -13.68 5.67
CA GLY A 92 -4.82 -13.98 6.78
C GLY A 92 -3.46 -13.27 6.70
N GLN A 93 -3.24 -12.39 5.72
CA GLN A 93 -2.08 -11.50 5.61
C GLN A 93 -2.49 -10.02 5.75
N GLY A 94 -1.50 -9.15 6.01
CA GLY A 94 -1.69 -7.70 5.95
C GLY A 94 -1.91 -7.18 4.53
N GLN A 95 -2.28 -5.91 4.41
CA GLN A 95 -2.18 -5.21 3.12
C GLN A 95 -0.70 -5.02 2.75
N PRO A 96 -0.32 -5.18 1.46
CA PRO A 96 1.05 -4.96 0.99
C PRO A 96 1.49 -3.50 1.15
N ILE A 97 2.80 -3.28 1.25
CA ILE A 97 3.43 -1.97 1.31
C ILE A 97 3.54 -1.39 -0.10
N THR A 98 2.95 -0.22 -0.30
CA THR A 98 2.79 0.45 -1.60
C THR A 98 3.50 1.81 -1.67
N ALA A 99 3.92 2.36 -0.53
CA ALA A 99 4.94 3.41 -0.49
C ALA A 99 5.81 3.32 0.78
N ILE A 100 7.08 3.71 0.67
CA ILE A 100 8.01 3.86 1.78
C ILE A 100 8.71 5.22 1.64
N SER A 101 8.82 5.97 2.73
CA SER A 101 9.63 7.20 2.82
C SER A 101 10.55 7.13 4.04
N ILE A 102 11.79 7.59 3.89
CA ILE A 102 12.80 7.71 4.95
C ILE A 102 13.40 9.11 4.84
N THR A 103 13.27 9.92 5.88
CA THR A 103 13.76 11.29 5.92
C THR A 103 14.66 11.52 7.14
N PHE A 104 15.85 12.06 6.92
CA PHE A 104 16.86 12.31 7.94
C PHE A 104 17.73 13.51 7.58
N THR A 105 18.39 14.12 8.57
CA THR A 105 19.33 15.22 8.34
C THR A 105 20.73 14.81 8.82
N PRO A 106 21.70 14.57 7.90
CA PRO A 106 23.10 14.38 8.28
C PRO A 106 23.62 15.54 9.13
N THR A 107 24.50 15.26 10.09
CA THR A 107 25.05 16.25 11.04
C THR A 107 25.75 17.46 10.40
N LYS A 108 26.11 17.37 9.12
CA LYS A 108 26.78 18.43 8.32
C LYS A 108 25.94 18.95 7.16
N ALA A 109 24.64 18.65 7.11
CA ALA A 109 23.74 19.06 6.04
C ALA A 109 22.68 20.05 6.53
N ASP A 110 22.51 21.16 5.82
CA ASP A 110 21.50 22.19 6.14
C ASP A 110 20.07 21.80 5.74
N ARG A 111 19.90 20.64 5.09
CA ARG A 111 18.62 20.16 4.54
C ARG A 111 18.42 18.67 4.83
N PRO A 112 17.17 18.25 5.07
CA PRO A 112 16.85 16.83 5.14
C PRO A 112 17.08 16.15 3.78
N ILE A 113 17.49 14.89 3.84
CA ILE A 113 17.58 13.97 2.72
C ILE A 113 16.41 12.99 2.86
N THR A 114 15.69 12.79 1.76
CA THR A 114 14.56 11.86 1.70
C THR A 114 14.84 10.77 0.67
N TRP A 115 14.66 9.52 1.06
CA TRP A 115 14.61 8.34 0.18
C TRP A 115 13.17 7.87 0.10
N GLU A 116 12.65 7.71 -1.10
CA GLU A 116 11.25 7.33 -1.34
C GLU A 116 11.13 6.28 -2.44
N LEU A 117 10.24 5.32 -2.21
CA LEU A 117 9.74 4.37 -3.21
C LEU A 117 8.21 4.37 -3.15
N GLY A 118 7.56 4.23 -4.30
CA GLY A 118 6.10 4.13 -4.40
C GLY A 118 5.67 3.14 -5.47
N GLU A 119 4.36 2.96 -5.65
CA GLU A 119 3.77 1.98 -6.58
C GLU A 119 4.37 1.99 -8.00
N SER A 120 4.78 3.15 -8.50
CA SER A 120 5.41 3.30 -9.82
C SER A 120 6.85 2.75 -9.93
N THR A 121 7.50 2.42 -8.81
CA THR A 121 8.91 2.04 -8.75
C THR A 121 9.16 0.55 -9.00
N ILE A 122 8.16 -0.32 -8.77
CA ILE A 122 8.23 -1.76 -9.02
C ILE A 122 7.04 -2.20 -9.88
N ARG A 123 7.27 -3.11 -10.83
CA ARG A 123 6.34 -3.43 -11.94
C ARG A 123 4.96 -3.94 -11.53
N ALA A 124 4.73 -4.32 -10.27
CA ALA A 124 3.45 -4.82 -9.77
C ALA A 124 2.73 -3.88 -8.78
N GLY A 125 3.19 -2.64 -8.60
CA GLY A 125 2.57 -1.69 -7.67
C GLY A 125 2.88 -1.94 -6.18
N GLN A 126 3.75 -2.90 -5.88
CA GLN A 126 4.17 -3.25 -4.51
C GLN A 126 5.64 -2.86 -4.30
N VAL A 127 5.92 -2.10 -3.23
CA VAL A 127 7.28 -1.77 -2.77
C VAL A 127 7.57 -2.43 -1.42
N ASP A 128 7.07 -3.66 -1.28
CA ASP A 128 7.26 -4.60 -0.19
C ASP A 128 8.74 -4.93 0.03
N LEU A 129 9.43 -3.99 0.68
CA LEU A 129 10.83 -4.04 1.03
C LEU A 129 11.00 -3.72 2.53
N ASP A 130 11.72 -4.58 3.23
CA ASP A 130 12.23 -4.28 4.55
C ASP A 130 13.49 -3.42 4.46
N LEU A 131 13.47 -2.25 5.10
CA LEU A 131 14.69 -1.49 5.35
C LEU A 131 15.54 -2.28 6.37
N LEU A 132 16.77 -2.61 5.99
CA LEU A 132 17.72 -3.26 6.88
C LEU A 132 18.66 -2.24 7.52
N GLY A 133 19.09 -1.23 6.76
CA GLY A 133 19.96 -0.20 7.33
C GLY A 133 20.06 1.09 6.53
N LEU A 134 20.44 2.13 7.25
CA LEU A 134 20.76 3.47 6.78
C LEU A 134 22.05 3.90 7.47
N ASP A 135 23.07 4.31 6.71
CA ASP A 135 24.33 4.79 7.27
C ASP A 135 24.95 5.91 6.42
N ILE A 136 25.93 6.62 6.96
CA ILE A 136 26.62 7.74 6.32
C ILE A 136 28.13 7.48 6.35
N VAL A 137 28.65 6.83 5.30
CA VAL A 137 30.07 6.52 5.18
C VAL A 137 30.77 7.62 4.40
N GLN A 138 31.81 8.22 5.01
CA GLN A 138 32.58 9.35 4.45
C GLN A 138 31.69 10.53 4.01
N GLY A 139 30.60 10.80 4.74
CA GLY A 139 29.64 11.86 4.43
C GLY A 139 28.64 11.53 3.31
N THR A 140 28.70 10.33 2.73
CA THR A 140 27.76 9.84 1.71
C THR A 140 26.72 8.92 2.37
N PRO A 141 25.41 9.22 2.28
CA PRO A 141 24.37 8.31 2.74
C PRO A 141 24.21 7.06 1.87
N TYR A 142 23.94 5.93 2.52
CA TYR A 142 23.69 4.63 1.91
C TYR A 142 22.50 3.94 2.58
N ILE A 143 21.71 3.20 1.80
CA ILE A 143 20.57 2.40 2.26
C ILE A 143 20.72 0.97 1.75
N VAL A 144 20.32 -0.01 2.58
CA VAL A 144 20.17 -1.42 2.19
C VAL A 144 18.78 -1.92 2.58
N THR A 145 18.12 -2.60 1.64
CA THR A 145 16.78 -3.18 1.81
C THR A 145 16.74 -4.64 1.38
N SER A 146 15.85 -5.45 1.95
CA SER A 146 15.53 -6.81 1.51
C SER A 146 14.08 -6.87 0.99
N PRO A 147 13.78 -7.61 -0.08
CA PRO A 147 12.39 -7.86 -0.49
C PRO A 147 11.60 -8.63 0.57
N VAL A 148 10.31 -8.35 0.69
CA VAL A 148 9.39 -9.09 1.56
C VAL A 148 8.70 -10.16 0.71
N GLY A 149 9.06 -11.43 0.96
CA GLY A 149 8.43 -12.59 0.33
C GLY A 149 8.88 -12.90 -1.11
N CYS A 150 8.54 -14.11 -1.55
CA CYS A 150 9.02 -14.69 -2.80
C CYS A 150 8.51 -14.02 -4.09
N LEU A 151 7.32 -13.41 -4.04
CA LEU A 151 6.70 -12.74 -5.18
C LEU A 151 7.55 -11.53 -5.60
N VAL A 152 7.81 -10.63 -4.65
CA VAL A 152 8.56 -9.38 -4.84
C VAL A 152 10.01 -9.69 -5.17
N TYR A 153 10.62 -10.64 -4.44
CA TYR A 153 11.96 -11.14 -4.73
C TYR A 153 12.10 -11.68 -6.16
N GLY A 154 11.08 -12.41 -6.65
CA GLY A 154 11.01 -12.89 -8.03
C GLY A 154 10.94 -11.76 -9.07
N GLN A 155 10.11 -10.74 -8.83
CA GLN A 155 9.97 -9.58 -9.72
C GLN A 155 11.26 -8.74 -9.82
N LEU A 156 12.04 -8.70 -8.74
CA LEU A 156 13.35 -8.02 -8.66
C LEU A 156 14.50 -8.85 -9.26
N GLY A 157 14.21 -9.99 -9.91
CA GLY A 157 15.21 -10.82 -10.58
C GLY A 157 16.02 -11.73 -9.66
N LYS A 158 15.55 -11.96 -8.42
CA LYS A 158 16.19 -12.83 -7.41
C LYS A 158 17.69 -12.53 -7.16
N PRO A 159 18.06 -11.31 -6.73
CA PRO A 159 19.46 -10.99 -6.39
C PRO A 159 19.98 -11.91 -5.28
N ASN A 160 21.26 -12.32 -5.34
CA ASN A 160 21.88 -13.09 -4.27
C ASN A 160 23.23 -12.49 -3.86
N PRO A 161 23.39 -11.96 -2.62
CA PRO A 161 22.41 -11.90 -1.53
C PRO A 161 21.12 -11.10 -1.86
N PRO A 162 20.00 -11.36 -1.15
CA PRO A 162 18.67 -10.86 -1.49
C PRO A 162 18.46 -9.40 -1.07
N TYR A 163 19.28 -8.49 -1.62
CA TYR A 163 19.26 -7.07 -1.26
C TYR A 163 19.15 -6.16 -2.47
N LEU A 164 18.62 -4.96 -2.21
CA LEU A 164 18.84 -3.78 -3.03
C LEU A 164 19.67 -2.77 -2.23
N PHE A 165 20.62 -2.13 -2.90
CA PHE A 165 21.52 -1.15 -2.30
C PHE A 165 21.33 0.20 -2.97
N PHE A 166 21.32 1.28 -2.18
CA PHE A 166 21.15 2.64 -2.67
C PHE A 166 22.22 3.55 -2.10
N LYS A 167 22.63 4.55 -2.88
CA LYS A 167 23.63 5.56 -2.55
C LYS A 167 23.11 6.93 -2.92
N TYR A 168 23.31 7.92 -2.07
CA TYR A 168 22.91 9.30 -2.33
C TYR A 168 24.08 10.11 -2.90
N VAL A 169 23.96 10.54 -4.17
CA VAL A 169 24.99 11.33 -4.88
C VAL A 169 24.30 12.43 -5.67
N GLY A 170 24.88 13.63 -5.74
CA GLY A 170 24.35 14.70 -6.61
C GLY A 170 22.92 15.13 -6.28
N GLN A 171 22.51 15.00 -5.01
CA GLN A 171 21.14 15.20 -4.51
C GLN A 171 20.10 14.15 -4.95
N GLN A 172 20.53 13.01 -5.51
CA GLN A 172 19.67 11.93 -5.98
C GLN A 172 20.07 10.58 -5.39
N TRP A 173 19.09 9.67 -5.27
CA TRP A 173 19.34 8.28 -4.91
C TRP A 173 19.55 7.43 -6.15
N HIS A 174 20.63 6.66 -6.15
CA HIS A 174 20.94 5.69 -7.20
C HIS A 174 20.98 4.29 -6.60
N GLN A 175 20.34 3.33 -7.25
CA GLN A 175 20.58 1.92 -6.95
C GLN A 175 22.00 1.56 -7.40
N ILE A 176 22.77 0.89 -6.55
CA ILE A 176 24.17 0.53 -6.78
C ILE A 176 24.38 -0.98 -6.65
N PRO A 177 25.44 -1.55 -7.27
CA PRO A 177 25.82 -2.94 -7.06
C PRO A 177 26.44 -3.14 -5.67
N LEU A 178 26.40 -4.39 -5.18
CA LEU A 178 26.97 -4.81 -3.88
C LEU A 178 28.45 -4.39 -3.70
N GLN A 179 29.22 -4.36 -4.77
CA GLN A 179 30.64 -4.01 -4.80
C GLN A 179 30.91 -2.54 -4.44
N GLU A 180 29.92 -1.66 -4.62
CA GLU A 180 30.00 -0.24 -4.25
C GLU A 180 29.41 0.04 -2.86
N PHE A 181 28.77 -0.94 -2.21
CA PHE A 181 28.14 -0.75 -0.91
C PHE A 181 29.20 -0.84 0.22
N PRO A 182 29.33 0.16 1.11
CA PRO A 182 30.42 0.22 2.10
C PRO A 182 30.47 -1.01 3.01
N ALA A 183 31.67 -1.52 3.29
CA ALA A 183 31.87 -2.74 4.09
C ALA A 183 31.58 -2.52 5.59
N GLU A 184 31.68 -1.28 6.04
CA GLU A 184 31.37 -0.77 7.38
C GLU A 184 29.92 -1.07 7.78
N ILE A 185 29.00 -1.04 6.81
CA ILE A 185 27.58 -1.37 6.99
C ILE A 185 27.42 -2.90 6.96
N ALA A 186 27.86 -3.55 8.03
CA ALA A 186 27.92 -5.01 8.15
C ALA A 186 26.66 -5.66 8.74
N LYS A 187 25.82 -4.87 9.42
CA LYS A 187 24.61 -5.33 10.13
C LYS A 187 23.44 -4.37 9.92
N PRO A 188 22.20 -4.86 10.03
CA PRO A 188 21.04 -3.99 10.18
C PRO A 188 21.14 -3.07 11.40
N ASN A 189 20.73 -1.81 11.23
CA ASN A 189 20.73 -0.80 12.28
C ASN A 189 19.39 -0.05 12.44
N VAL A 190 18.36 -0.49 11.72
CA VAL A 190 16.96 -0.09 11.91
C VAL A 190 16.09 -1.28 12.30
N ARG A 191 14.89 -1.03 12.81
CA ARG A 191 13.88 -2.05 13.10
C ARG A 191 13.43 -2.67 11.79
N ILE A 192 13.70 -3.98 11.65
CA ILE A 192 13.29 -4.80 10.51
C ILE A 192 11.87 -5.28 10.74
N SER A 193 11.03 -5.17 9.71
CA SER A 193 9.63 -5.59 9.65
C SER A 193 8.70 -4.95 10.70
N ILE A 194 7.65 -4.30 10.21
CA ILE A 194 6.66 -3.61 11.05
C ILE A 194 5.34 -4.35 10.97
N TYR A 195 5.21 -5.37 11.82
CA TYR A 195 4.07 -6.26 11.83
C TYR A 195 2.88 -5.74 12.65
N SER A 196 3.09 -4.78 13.56
CA SER A 196 2.00 -4.13 14.31
C SER A 196 2.15 -2.61 14.35
N ILE A 197 1.11 -1.96 13.86
CA ILE A 197 0.95 -0.50 13.86
C ILE A 197 0.62 -0.02 15.28
N GLU A 198 -0.04 -0.88 16.04
CA GLU A 198 -0.43 -0.68 17.42
C GLU A 198 0.80 -0.72 18.34
N GLU A 199 1.82 -1.51 18.00
CA GLU A 199 3.11 -1.52 18.70
C GLU A 199 3.90 -0.22 18.46
N ILE A 200 4.01 0.24 17.21
CA ILE A 200 4.63 1.55 16.91
C ILE A 200 3.93 2.67 17.67
N LYS A 201 2.60 2.72 17.64
CA LYS A 201 1.83 3.72 18.38
C LYS A 201 2.13 3.69 19.87
N ARG A 202 2.22 2.52 20.50
CA ARG A 202 2.61 2.40 21.91
C ARG A 202 4.03 2.92 22.19
N ILE A 203 4.98 2.64 21.30
CA ILE A 203 6.36 3.16 21.43
C ILE A 203 6.37 4.68 21.28
N GLU A 204 5.62 5.25 20.34
CA GLU A 204 5.49 6.70 20.19
C GLU A 204 4.77 7.36 21.37
N GLU A 205 3.69 6.77 21.88
CA GLU A 205 2.95 7.25 23.05
C GLU A 205 3.80 7.21 24.33
N GLN A 206 4.68 6.22 24.48
CA GLN A 206 5.50 6.03 25.68
C GLN A 206 6.87 6.75 25.63
N TRP A 207 7.53 6.77 24.47
CA TRP A 207 8.92 7.23 24.31
C TRP A 207 9.10 8.31 23.22
N GLY A 208 8.10 8.53 22.36
CA GLY A 208 8.15 9.48 21.25
C GLY A 208 8.94 9.03 20.01
N PHE A 209 9.72 7.95 20.10
CA PHE A 209 10.49 7.34 19.01
C PHE A 209 10.97 5.92 19.36
N VAL A 210 11.28 5.11 18.34
CA VAL A 210 11.96 3.81 18.48
C VAL A 210 13.44 4.05 18.79
N THR A 211 13.98 3.50 19.87
CA THR A 211 15.39 3.70 20.24
C THR A 211 16.33 2.73 19.51
N ALA A 212 17.60 3.11 19.34
CA ALA A 212 18.59 2.21 18.74
C ALA A 212 18.80 0.93 19.58
N ALA A 213 18.65 1.03 20.91
CA ALA A 213 18.76 -0.10 21.83
C ALA A 213 17.61 -1.10 21.69
N SER A 214 16.36 -0.61 21.58
CA SER A 214 15.20 -1.48 21.30
C SER A 214 15.32 -2.14 19.93
N THR A 215 15.71 -1.37 18.90
CA THR A 215 15.95 -1.89 17.55
C THR A 215 17.00 -3.02 17.53
N GLN A 216 18.09 -2.88 18.28
CA GLN A 216 19.09 -3.94 18.41
C GLN A 216 18.53 -5.20 19.07
N LEU A 217 17.70 -5.07 20.12
CA LEU A 217 17.08 -6.20 20.82
C LEU A 217 16.06 -6.93 19.93
N ASP A 218 15.20 -6.19 19.24
CA ASP A 218 14.19 -6.75 18.33
C ASP A 218 14.85 -7.56 17.20
N ASN A 219 15.91 -7.01 16.60
CA ASN A 219 16.66 -7.66 15.52
C ASN A 219 17.40 -8.94 15.99
N LEU A 220 17.56 -9.21 17.29
CA LEU A 220 18.09 -10.50 17.77
C LEU A 220 17.14 -11.67 17.51
N GLY A 221 15.82 -11.42 17.49
CA GLY A 221 14.78 -12.43 17.34
C GLY A 221 14.65 -13.00 15.92
N LEU A 222 15.17 -12.27 14.92
CA LEU A 222 15.20 -12.67 13.52
C LEU A 222 15.90 -14.04 13.38
N GLN A 223 15.52 -14.85 12.40
CA GLN A 223 16.09 -16.21 12.22
C GLN A 223 16.94 -16.31 10.96
N GLN A 224 16.52 -15.61 9.91
CA GLN A 224 17.16 -15.48 8.62
C GLN A 224 18.59 -14.93 8.75
N ALA A 225 19.54 -15.55 8.06
CA ALA A 225 20.93 -15.10 8.07
C ALA A 225 21.06 -13.74 7.34
N GLU A 226 20.27 -13.54 6.29
CA GLU A 226 20.17 -12.32 5.50
C GLU A 226 19.62 -11.12 6.26
N LEU A 227 18.86 -11.35 7.35
CA LEU A 227 18.31 -10.31 8.21
C LEU A 227 19.15 -10.06 9.49
N LYS A 228 20.29 -10.77 9.65
CA LYS A 228 21.24 -10.55 10.76
C LYS A 228 22.51 -9.82 10.35
N PHE A 229 22.94 -10.01 9.12
CA PHE A 229 24.18 -9.48 8.56
C PHE A 229 23.97 -9.09 7.11
N ILE A 230 24.63 -8.03 6.66
CA ILE A 230 24.63 -7.64 5.25
C ILE A 230 25.69 -8.48 4.52
N HIS A 231 25.27 -9.63 4.00
CA HIS A 231 26.17 -10.59 3.34
C HIS A 231 26.86 -10.00 2.11
N ARG A 232 28.13 -10.38 1.93
CA ARG A 232 28.99 -9.96 0.81
C ARG A 232 29.31 -11.06 -0.20
N LYS A 233 28.84 -12.28 0.09
CA LYS A 233 28.97 -13.47 -0.76
C LYS A 233 27.57 -14.06 -0.94
N PRO A 234 27.27 -14.72 -2.08
CA PRO A 234 26.00 -15.42 -2.26
C PRO A 234 25.67 -16.34 -1.10
N ILE A 235 24.44 -16.25 -0.62
CA ILE A 235 23.88 -17.14 0.39
C ILE A 235 23.52 -18.45 -0.31
N VAL A 236 23.94 -19.57 0.28
CA VAL A 236 23.66 -20.92 -0.24
C VAL A 236 22.22 -21.29 0.13
N PRO A 237 21.34 -21.62 -0.83
CA PRO A 237 20.02 -22.16 -0.55
C PRO A 237 20.10 -23.39 0.35
N THR A 238 19.30 -23.43 1.41
CA THR A 238 19.29 -24.51 2.41
C THR A 238 18.10 -25.46 2.29
N GLY A 239 17.19 -25.20 1.35
CA GLY A 239 15.89 -25.87 1.23
C GLY A 239 14.92 -25.53 2.36
N ARG A 240 15.17 -24.46 3.14
CA ARG A 240 14.31 -24.05 4.26
C ARG A 240 13.48 -22.84 3.85
N SER A 241 12.17 -22.96 3.95
CA SER A 241 11.18 -21.94 3.52
C SER A 241 11.24 -20.57 4.22
N ALA A 242 12.22 -20.34 5.11
CA ALA A 242 12.41 -19.08 5.82
C ALA A 242 13.33 -18.09 5.08
N SER A 243 14.15 -18.54 4.13
CA SER A 243 15.11 -17.70 3.40
C SER A 243 14.60 -17.32 2.01
N LEU A 244 14.90 -16.09 1.56
CA LEU A 244 14.52 -15.64 0.22
C LEU A 244 15.26 -16.39 -0.89
N VAL A 245 16.51 -16.81 -0.65
CA VAL A 245 17.25 -17.60 -1.67
C VAL A 245 16.70 -19.03 -1.83
N ASP A 246 15.88 -19.49 -0.88
CA ASP A 246 15.13 -20.75 -0.94
C ASP A 246 13.75 -20.59 -1.63
N CYS A 247 13.37 -19.39 -2.09
CA CYS A 247 12.10 -19.16 -2.78
C CYS A 247 11.99 -19.94 -4.11
N PRO A 248 10.94 -20.75 -4.30
CA PRO A 248 10.76 -21.56 -5.51
C PRO A 248 10.74 -20.71 -6.78
N ILE A 249 11.16 -21.30 -7.90
CA ILE A 249 10.94 -20.70 -9.22
C ILE A 249 9.44 -20.80 -9.51
N PRO A 250 8.73 -19.70 -9.81
CA PRO A 250 7.32 -19.78 -10.20
C PRO A 250 7.19 -20.67 -11.44
N THR A 251 6.44 -21.76 -11.33
CA THR A 251 6.13 -22.65 -12.44
C THR A 251 4.72 -22.42 -12.94
N GLY A 252 4.50 -22.53 -14.25
CA GLY A 252 3.18 -22.56 -14.84
C GLY A 252 2.39 -23.84 -14.48
N PRO A 253 1.13 -23.95 -14.92
CA PRO A 253 0.33 -25.17 -14.76
C PRO A 253 0.94 -26.41 -15.43
N ASP A 254 1.87 -26.20 -16.35
CA ASP A 254 2.69 -27.18 -17.08
C ASP A 254 3.97 -27.59 -16.32
N GLY A 255 4.23 -26.99 -15.15
CA GLY A 255 5.47 -27.20 -14.39
C GLY A 255 6.70 -26.47 -14.96
N LEU A 256 6.56 -25.68 -16.04
CA LEU A 256 7.67 -24.96 -16.64
C LEU A 256 7.93 -23.63 -15.93
N PRO A 257 9.20 -23.19 -15.78
CA PRO A 257 9.51 -21.86 -15.24
C PRO A 257 8.79 -20.75 -16.00
N ILE A 258 8.04 -19.90 -15.29
CA ILE A 258 7.45 -18.70 -15.87
C ILE A 258 8.61 -17.73 -16.18
N PRO A 259 8.81 -17.31 -17.45
CA PRO A 259 9.93 -16.45 -17.81
C PRO A 259 9.83 -15.11 -17.10
N ALA A 260 10.92 -14.70 -16.45
CA ALA A 260 10.99 -13.45 -15.69
C ALA A 260 10.89 -12.23 -16.61
N GLY A 261 9.68 -11.72 -16.80
CA GLY A 261 9.41 -10.48 -17.50
C GLY A 261 9.69 -10.53 -18.99
N SER A 262 8.88 -11.28 -19.74
CA SER A 262 8.59 -10.85 -21.12
C SER A 262 8.12 -9.40 -21.07
N LYS A 263 8.70 -8.54 -21.90
CA LYS A 263 8.00 -7.31 -22.27
C LYS A 263 6.69 -7.76 -22.91
N GLY A 264 5.58 -7.14 -22.50
CA GLY A 264 4.36 -7.22 -23.28
C GLY A 264 4.59 -6.49 -24.58
N ASP A 265 5.13 -7.19 -25.58
CA ASP A 265 5.11 -6.74 -26.97
C ASP A 265 3.64 -6.66 -27.36
N LYS A 266 3.12 -5.42 -27.38
CA LYS A 266 1.82 -5.13 -27.94
C LYS A 266 1.90 -5.36 -29.44
N GLN A 267 1.25 -6.41 -29.92
CA GLN A 267 0.68 -6.43 -31.27
C GLN A 267 -0.58 -5.54 -31.30
#